data_AF-A0A8T3LYS7-F1
#
_entry.id   AF-A0A8T3LYS7-F1
#
_cell.length_a   1.000
_cell.length_b   1.000
_cell.length_c   1.000
_cell.angle_alpha   90.00
_cell.angle_beta   90.00
_cell.angle_gamma   90.00
#
_symmetry.space_group_name_H-M   'P 1'
#
loop_
_entity.id
_entity.type
_entity.pdbx_description
1 polymer ?
#
loop_
_entity_poly.entity_id
_entity_poly.type
_entity_poly.pdbx_seq_one_letter_code
_entity_poly.pdbx_strand_id
1 'polypeptide(L)'
;MAYADGDSIAMAVLRAGEHPRHGGTLCLAGDCGNCVAAVEGVAYVRTCQTRARPGLVVRRHPANAEPPLPVVENMSLTGPSPAARIRVQRAEADLVVIGAGDSGSAAAADAERQGRTVTILDARDGMEVVAIYAGPTIIVRTPGGMLHINAHEVVVATGAAELHPVCPGGSLIGLLTARAAQDLHAAGVDLGAAVAIGSAPSGVPCTPLPGRLLRIEGEQRVTGVVMTDEGSDGERTTACDTVIFGLGSSARDLLSRMSEDPAVTVVGPAAEAFPLPECPTTGTVCPCSRVSVEDLAGVWDRGF
;
A
#
# COMPACT_ATOMS: atom_id res chain seq x y z
N MET A 1 8.23 6.61 -21.87
CA MET A 1 7.74 5.37 -21.24
C MET A 1 6.30 5.17 -21.67
N ALA A 2 5.94 4.00 -22.17
CA ALA A 2 4.56 3.72 -22.61
C ALA A 2 3.68 3.46 -21.37
N TYR A 3 2.45 3.96 -21.38
CA TYR A 3 1.41 3.67 -20.39
C TYR A 3 0.10 3.38 -21.15
N ALA A 4 -0.78 2.57 -20.56
CA ALA A 4 -2.13 2.36 -21.07
C ALA A 4 -3.12 3.29 -20.36
N ASP A 5 -4.19 3.70 -21.06
CA ASP A 5 -5.25 4.48 -20.41
C ASP A 5 -5.82 3.72 -19.22
N GLY A 6 -5.87 4.38 -18.06
CA GLY A 6 -6.26 3.75 -16.80
C GLY A 6 -5.10 3.33 -15.91
N ASP A 7 -3.88 3.19 -16.44
CA ASP A 7 -2.70 2.80 -15.65
C ASP A 7 -2.45 3.83 -14.52
N SER A 8 -2.06 3.32 -13.35
CA SER A 8 -1.30 4.12 -12.38
C SER A 8 0.16 4.25 -12.83
N ILE A 9 0.90 5.19 -12.23
CA ILE A 9 2.33 5.32 -12.52
C ILE A 9 3.07 4.00 -12.22
N ALA A 10 2.75 3.32 -11.12
CA ALA A 10 3.37 2.02 -10.79
C ALA A 10 3.10 0.98 -11.88
N MET A 11 1.86 0.89 -12.38
CA MET A 11 1.48 -0.05 -13.44
C MET A 11 2.27 0.22 -14.72
N ALA A 12 2.37 1.49 -15.12
CA ALA A 12 3.18 1.87 -16.26
C ALA A 12 4.64 1.44 -16.06
N VAL A 13 5.22 1.69 -14.87
CA VAL A 13 6.62 1.36 -14.52
C VAL A 13 6.87 -0.14 -14.64
N LEU A 14 5.98 -0.95 -14.08
CA LEU A 14 6.09 -2.40 -14.11
C LEU A 14 5.93 -2.95 -15.53
N ARG A 15 5.01 -2.39 -16.33
CA ARG A 15 4.84 -2.74 -17.75
C ARG A 15 6.10 -2.45 -18.57
N ALA A 16 6.87 -1.44 -18.19
CA ALA A 16 8.16 -1.13 -18.81
C ALA A 16 9.30 -2.05 -18.33
N GLY A 17 9.02 -3.04 -17.48
CA GLY A 17 10.03 -3.95 -16.90
C GLY A 17 10.86 -3.32 -15.78
N GLU A 18 10.43 -2.17 -15.27
CA GLU A 18 11.11 -1.38 -14.24
C GLU A 18 10.42 -1.53 -12.88
N HIS A 19 11.14 -1.18 -11.80
CA HIS A 19 10.58 -1.12 -10.45
C HIS A 19 10.47 0.35 -9.99
N PRO A 20 9.40 0.78 -9.28
CA PRO A 20 9.27 2.18 -8.86
C PRO A 20 10.43 2.66 -7.96
N ARG A 21 10.88 1.79 -7.05
CA ARG A 21 12.06 1.98 -6.19
C ARG A 21 13.23 1.07 -6.60
N HIS A 22 14.00 0.56 -5.64
CA HIS A 22 15.14 -0.35 -5.84
C HIS A 22 14.85 -1.79 -5.36
N GLY A 23 13.57 -2.16 -5.31
CA GLY A 23 13.08 -3.48 -4.87
C GLY A 23 12.08 -3.42 -3.72
N GLY A 24 11.73 -4.60 -3.21
CA GLY A 24 10.74 -4.83 -2.16
C GLY A 24 9.37 -5.28 -2.72
N THR A 25 8.60 -5.96 -1.86
CA THR A 25 7.27 -6.48 -2.23
C THR A 25 6.29 -5.36 -2.58
N LEU A 26 5.64 -5.47 -3.74
CA LEU A 26 4.63 -4.52 -4.19
C LEU A 26 3.22 -5.05 -3.91
N CYS A 27 2.41 -4.23 -3.25
CA CYS A 27 0.99 -4.54 -3.00
C CYS A 27 0.02 -3.89 -3.99
N LEU A 28 0.46 -2.85 -4.73
CA LEU A 28 -0.35 -2.00 -5.61
C LEU A 28 -1.62 -1.37 -4.99
N ALA A 29 -1.82 -1.53 -3.68
CA ALA A 29 -2.99 -1.08 -2.95
C ALA A 29 -2.73 0.13 -2.04
N GLY A 30 -1.49 0.65 -2.05
CA GLY A 30 -1.07 1.82 -1.28
C GLY A 30 -0.26 1.51 -0.02
N ASP A 31 -0.24 0.28 0.50
CA ASP A 31 0.29 -0.01 1.85
C ASP A 31 1.82 -0.13 1.94
N CYS A 32 2.45 -0.71 0.92
CA CYS A 32 3.82 -1.23 1.03
C CYS A 32 4.94 -0.20 1.15
N GLY A 33 4.73 1.04 0.72
CA GLY A 33 5.79 2.03 0.59
C GLY A 33 6.86 1.73 -0.49
N ASN A 34 6.91 0.51 -1.05
CA ASN A 34 7.90 0.11 -2.07
C ASN A 34 7.61 0.67 -3.47
N CYS A 35 6.43 1.28 -3.66
CA CYS A 35 6.06 1.96 -4.90
C CYS A 35 6.31 3.48 -4.88
N VAL A 36 6.96 4.05 -3.86
CA VAL A 36 7.07 5.53 -3.76
C VAL A 36 8.12 6.11 -4.71
N ALA A 37 7.83 7.28 -5.28
CA ALA A 37 8.75 8.05 -6.10
C ALA A 37 8.48 9.56 -5.97
N ALA A 38 9.36 10.38 -6.55
CA ALA A 38 9.09 11.80 -6.70
C ALA A 38 8.25 12.02 -7.96
N VAL A 39 7.08 12.65 -7.81
CA VAL A 39 6.15 12.94 -8.89
C VAL A 39 5.91 14.45 -8.93
N GLU A 40 6.20 15.09 -10.06
CA GLU A 40 6.08 16.55 -10.20
C GLU A 40 6.83 17.33 -9.10
N GLY A 41 7.99 16.80 -8.69
CA GLY A 41 8.82 17.38 -7.62
C GLY A 41 8.36 17.06 -6.19
N VAL A 42 7.24 16.36 -5.99
CA VAL A 42 6.78 15.93 -4.67
C VAL A 42 7.30 14.53 -4.36
N ALA A 43 8.10 14.40 -3.30
CA ALA A 43 8.66 13.13 -2.85
C ALA A 43 7.62 12.23 -2.15
N TYR A 44 7.94 10.94 -2.05
CA TYR A 44 7.14 9.90 -1.37
C TYR A 44 5.71 9.72 -1.89
N VAL A 45 5.46 10.10 -3.14
CA VAL A 45 4.16 9.89 -3.78
C VAL A 45 3.98 8.42 -4.07
N ARG A 46 2.83 7.86 -3.64
CA ARG A 46 2.46 6.47 -3.90
C ARG A 46 2.11 6.31 -5.37
N THR A 47 3.06 5.83 -6.17
CA THR A 47 2.86 5.73 -7.63
C THR A 47 1.75 4.76 -8.02
N CYS A 48 1.40 3.79 -7.18
CA CYS A 48 0.26 2.89 -7.42
C CYS A 48 -1.11 3.55 -7.25
N GLN A 49 -1.20 4.65 -6.49
CA GLN A 49 -2.43 5.44 -6.28
C GLN A 49 -2.50 6.69 -7.17
N THR A 50 -1.46 6.93 -7.97
CA THR A 50 -1.39 8.11 -8.84
C THR A 50 -1.58 7.70 -10.29
N ARG A 51 -2.60 8.26 -10.95
CA ARG A 51 -2.89 7.99 -12.37
C ARG A 51 -1.74 8.45 -13.28
N ALA A 52 -1.34 7.60 -14.22
CA ALA A 52 -0.42 7.97 -15.28
C ALA A 52 -1.12 8.89 -16.29
N ARG A 53 -0.44 9.95 -16.73
CA ARG A 53 -0.94 10.89 -17.74
C ARG A 53 0.19 11.44 -18.59
N PRO A 54 -0.07 11.94 -19.81
CA PRO A 54 0.96 12.50 -20.67
C PRO A 54 1.68 13.68 -20.01
N GLY A 55 3.00 13.75 -20.22
CA GLY A 55 3.84 14.84 -19.74
C GLY A 55 4.22 14.78 -18.25
N LEU A 56 3.76 13.77 -17.51
CA LEU A 56 4.05 13.65 -16.08
C LEU A 56 5.53 13.32 -15.83
N VAL A 57 6.17 14.05 -14.91
CA VAL A 57 7.57 13.85 -14.54
C VAL A 57 7.67 12.98 -13.29
N VAL A 58 8.17 11.76 -13.47
CA VAL A 58 8.44 10.81 -12.38
C VAL A 58 9.94 10.62 -12.23
N ARG A 59 10.44 10.71 -11.00
CA ARG A 59 11.85 10.46 -10.66
C ARG A 59 11.92 9.46 -9.51
N ARG A 60 12.63 8.36 -9.74
CA ARG A 60 12.97 7.38 -8.68
C ARG A 60 13.76 8.09 -7.57
N HIS A 61 13.50 7.75 -6.32
CA HIS A 61 14.29 8.26 -5.19
C HIS A 61 15.76 7.78 -5.26
N PRO A 62 16.71 8.56 -4.70
CA PRO A 62 18.08 8.10 -4.57
C PRO A 62 18.16 6.76 -3.83
N ALA A 63 19.11 5.89 -4.21
CA ALA A 63 19.25 4.56 -3.59
C ALA A 63 19.76 4.63 -2.15
N ASN A 64 20.69 5.56 -1.87
CA ASN A 64 21.43 5.66 -0.61
C ASN A 64 21.29 7.02 0.07
N ALA A 65 20.23 7.77 -0.25
CA ALA A 65 19.95 9.08 0.33
C ALA A 65 18.46 9.35 0.35
N GLU A 66 18.04 10.25 1.24
CA GLU A 66 16.69 10.78 1.21
C GLU A 66 16.47 11.64 -0.05
N PRO A 67 15.25 11.67 -0.60
CA PRO A 67 14.89 12.62 -1.64
C PRO A 67 15.18 14.06 -1.14
N PRO A 68 15.71 14.93 -2.01
CA PRO A 68 16.03 16.29 -1.62
C PRO A 68 14.76 17.03 -1.17
N LEU A 69 14.85 17.74 -0.05
CA LEU A 69 13.80 18.67 0.34
C LEU A 69 13.70 19.81 -0.68
N PRO A 70 12.51 20.35 -0.94
CA PRO A 70 12.36 21.56 -1.74
C PRO A 70 13.24 22.68 -1.18
N VAL A 71 14.04 23.33 -2.03
CA VAL A 71 14.84 24.49 -1.62
C VAL A 71 13.89 25.68 -1.48
N VAL A 72 13.79 26.23 -0.28
CA VAL A 72 12.99 27.42 0.00
C VAL A 72 13.94 28.62 0.10
N GLU A 73 14.04 29.39 -0.98
CA GLU A 73 14.76 30.67 -0.97
C GLU A 73 13.96 31.73 -0.21
N ASN A 74 14.65 32.64 0.51
CA ASN A 74 14.05 33.74 1.26
C ASN A 74 13.02 33.30 2.33
N MET A 75 13.38 32.31 3.15
CA MET A 75 12.54 31.85 4.26
C MET A 75 12.34 32.97 5.30
N SER A 76 11.12 33.50 5.36
CA SER A 76 10.73 34.42 6.44
C SER A 76 10.27 33.60 7.64
N LEU A 77 10.98 33.69 8.78
CA LEU A 77 10.62 32.99 10.02
C LEU A 77 9.30 33.48 10.63
N THR A 78 8.83 34.66 10.22
CA THR A 78 7.62 35.31 10.72
C THR A 78 6.59 35.59 9.62
N GLY A 79 6.95 35.31 8.36
CA GLY A 79 6.08 35.48 7.21
C GLY A 79 5.41 34.16 6.80
N PRO A 80 4.33 34.22 6.02
CA PRO A 80 3.75 33.00 5.46
C PRO A 80 4.80 32.28 4.61
N SER A 81 4.88 30.95 4.75
CA SER A 81 5.78 30.11 3.97
C SER A 81 5.64 30.41 2.47
N PRO A 82 6.73 30.47 1.69
CA PRO A 82 6.68 30.55 0.23
C PRO A 82 6.00 29.35 -0.44
N ALA A 83 5.74 28.28 0.31
CA ALA A 83 4.99 27.13 -0.17
C ALA A 83 3.60 27.55 -0.70
N ALA A 84 3.16 26.87 -1.77
CA ALA A 84 1.85 27.13 -2.38
C ALA A 84 0.74 27.12 -1.31
N ARG A 85 -0.12 28.15 -1.30
CA ARG A 85 -1.27 28.20 -0.37
C ARG A 85 -2.13 26.96 -0.59
N ILE A 86 -2.19 26.09 0.41
CA ILE A 86 -3.06 24.91 0.40
C ILE A 86 -4.50 25.39 0.57
N ARG A 87 -5.35 25.11 -0.44
CA ARG A 87 -6.78 25.40 -0.35
C ARG A 87 -7.43 24.40 0.58
N VAL A 88 -8.19 24.91 1.55
CA VAL A 88 -9.03 24.10 2.44
C VAL A 88 -10.48 24.36 2.08
N GLN A 89 -11.17 23.32 1.63
CA GLN A 89 -12.61 23.33 1.40
C GLN A 89 -13.31 22.72 2.60
N ARG A 90 -14.52 23.21 2.89
CA ARG A 90 -15.37 22.69 3.97
C ARG A 90 -16.70 22.25 3.37
N ALA A 91 -17.20 21.11 3.80
CA ALA A 91 -18.48 20.57 3.40
C ALA A 91 -19.19 19.91 4.60
N GLU A 92 -20.49 19.70 4.44
CA GLU A 92 -21.31 18.91 5.33
C GLU A 92 -21.87 17.72 4.55
N ALA A 93 -22.07 16.58 5.20
CA ALA A 93 -22.62 15.38 4.58
C ALA A 93 -23.45 14.56 5.58
N ASP A 94 -24.56 13.97 5.12
CA ASP A 94 -25.38 13.11 5.96
C ASP A 94 -24.68 11.78 6.25
N LEU A 95 -24.17 11.12 5.21
CA LEU A 95 -23.44 9.86 5.32
C LEU A 95 -22.17 9.91 4.46
N VAL A 96 -21.04 9.62 5.06
CA VAL A 96 -19.78 9.40 4.35
C VAL A 96 -19.38 7.93 4.40
N VAL A 97 -19.08 7.34 3.25
CA VAL A 97 -18.50 6.00 3.14
C VAL A 97 -17.04 6.13 2.70
N ILE A 98 -16.12 5.58 3.49
CA ILE A 98 -14.68 5.64 3.24
C ILE A 98 -14.21 4.30 2.67
N GLY A 99 -13.85 4.29 1.39
CA GLY A 99 -13.50 3.12 0.60
C GLY A 99 -14.64 2.72 -0.34
N ALA A 100 -14.32 2.60 -1.63
CA ALA A 100 -15.23 2.20 -2.71
C ALA A 100 -15.04 0.74 -3.14
N GLY A 101 -14.38 -0.09 -2.31
CA GLY A 101 -14.35 -1.54 -2.50
C GLY A 101 -15.72 -2.18 -2.28
N ASP A 102 -15.81 -3.51 -2.38
CA ASP A 102 -17.08 -4.25 -2.34
C ASP A 102 -17.96 -3.88 -1.12
N SER A 103 -17.37 -3.85 0.08
CA SER A 103 -18.11 -3.54 1.32
C SER A 103 -18.59 -2.09 1.38
N GLY A 104 -17.80 -1.14 0.87
CA GLY A 104 -18.18 0.27 0.85
C GLY A 104 -19.23 0.56 -0.21
N SER A 105 -19.07 0.00 -1.40
CA SER A 105 -20.07 0.07 -2.48
C SER A 105 -21.40 -0.55 -2.04
N ALA A 106 -21.37 -1.69 -1.35
CA ALA A 106 -22.57 -2.30 -0.78
C ALA A 106 -23.23 -1.40 0.28
N ALA A 107 -22.46 -0.86 1.23
CA ALA A 107 -22.97 0.03 2.27
C ALA A 107 -23.59 1.31 1.68
N ALA A 108 -22.94 1.90 0.67
CA ALA A 108 -23.45 3.06 -0.04
C ALA A 108 -24.77 2.74 -0.75
N ALA A 109 -24.80 1.66 -1.55
CA ALA A 109 -26.01 1.25 -2.27
C ALA A 109 -27.18 0.94 -1.32
N ASP A 110 -26.91 0.36 -0.15
CA ASP A 110 -27.93 0.06 0.87
C ASP A 110 -28.52 1.34 1.46
N ALA A 111 -27.69 2.34 1.76
CA ALA A 111 -28.12 3.64 2.25
C ALA A 111 -28.89 4.44 1.17
N GLU A 112 -28.44 4.41 -0.08
CA GLU A 112 -29.14 5.06 -1.20
C GLU A 112 -30.53 4.45 -1.43
N ARG A 113 -30.69 3.13 -1.32
CA ARG A 113 -32.01 2.47 -1.39
C ARG A 113 -32.96 2.90 -0.27
N GLN A 114 -32.43 3.42 0.83
CA GLN A 114 -33.21 4.01 1.93
C GLN A 114 -33.48 5.50 1.73
N GLY A 115 -33.09 6.08 0.58
CA GLY A 115 -33.29 7.49 0.26
C GLY A 115 -32.28 8.44 0.91
N ARG A 116 -31.14 7.93 1.38
CA ARG A 116 -30.08 8.74 2.00
C ARG A 116 -29.13 9.30 0.93
N THR A 117 -28.61 10.50 1.17
CA THR A 117 -27.52 11.07 0.37
C THR A 117 -26.19 10.53 0.85
N VAL A 118 -25.39 9.92 -0.04
CA VAL A 118 -24.11 9.29 0.31
C VAL A 118 -22.95 10.01 -0.36
N THR A 119 -21.91 10.32 0.40
CA THR A 119 -20.61 10.77 -0.13
C THR A 119 -19.61 9.63 0.00
N ILE A 120 -19.11 9.12 -1.13
CA ILE A 120 -18.07 8.09 -1.14
C ILE A 120 -16.70 8.75 -1.31
N LEU A 121 -15.72 8.34 -0.48
CA LEU A 121 -14.34 8.81 -0.54
C LEU A 121 -13.41 7.61 -0.74
N ASP A 122 -12.62 7.60 -1.81
CA ASP A 122 -11.64 6.56 -2.07
C ASP A 122 -10.28 7.14 -2.50
N ALA A 123 -9.20 6.57 -1.99
CA ALA A 123 -7.84 7.00 -2.29
C ALA A 123 -7.48 6.82 -3.78
N ARG A 124 -8.08 5.83 -4.47
CA ARG A 124 -7.88 5.59 -5.91
C ARG A 124 -8.43 6.73 -6.78
N ASP A 125 -9.39 7.47 -6.25
CA ASP A 125 -9.95 8.68 -6.86
C ASP A 125 -9.23 9.95 -6.39
N GLY A 126 -8.15 9.81 -5.62
CA GLY A 126 -7.37 10.89 -5.04
C GLY A 126 -7.98 11.49 -3.78
N MET A 127 -9.02 10.87 -3.21
CA MET A 127 -9.68 11.32 -1.97
C MET A 127 -9.12 10.53 -0.78
N GLU A 128 -7.94 10.93 -0.31
CA GLU A 128 -7.23 10.25 0.76
C GLU A 128 -7.71 10.72 2.14
N VAL A 129 -8.53 9.91 2.82
CA VAL A 129 -8.92 10.21 4.21
C VAL A 129 -7.74 9.94 5.14
N VAL A 130 -7.31 10.97 5.87
CA VAL A 130 -6.15 10.90 6.77
C VAL A 130 -6.50 10.95 8.24
N ALA A 131 -7.71 11.41 8.60
CA ALA A 131 -8.16 11.47 9.99
C ALA A 131 -9.69 11.49 10.11
N ILE A 132 -10.18 10.96 11.23
CA ILE A 132 -11.53 11.16 11.75
C ILE A 132 -11.38 11.71 13.18
N TYR A 133 -12.02 12.83 13.47
CA TYR A 133 -12.09 13.44 14.80
C TYR A 133 -13.51 13.36 15.37
N ALA A 134 -13.69 13.63 16.66
CA ALA A 134 -15.01 13.64 17.34
C ALA A 134 -16.03 14.60 16.67
N GLY A 135 -17.31 14.23 16.68
CA GLY A 135 -18.39 14.97 15.99
C GLY A 135 -18.20 14.91 14.48
N PRO A 136 -18.33 13.72 13.87
CA PRO A 136 -17.29 13.12 13.07
C PRO A 136 -16.78 14.06 11.97
N THR A 137 -15.63 14.66 12.23
CA THR A 137 -14.96 15.52 11.26
C THR A 137 -13.91 14.72 10.51
N ILE A 138 -14.10 14.59 9.20
CA ILE A 138 -13.24 13.83 8.31
C ILE A 138 -12.28 14.79 7.62
N ILE A 139 -10.99 14.49 7.70
CA ILE A 139 -9.94 15.23 6.99
C ILE A 139 -9.49 14.42 5.78
N VAL A 140 -9.68 15.00 4.60
CA VAL A 140 -9.38 14.39 3.32
C VAL A 140 -8.29 15.20 2.63
N ARG A 141 -7.19 14.56 2.25
CA ARG A 141 -6.24 15.12 1.29
C ARG A 141 -6.78 14.88 -0.11
N THR A 142 -6.79 15.93 -0.93
CA THR A 142 -7.21 15.86 -2.33
C THR A 142 -6.06 16.30 -3.24
N PRO A 143 -6.12 16.06 -4.57
CA PRO A 143 -5.09 16.54 -5.48
C PRO A 143 -4.93 18.07 -5.47
N GLY A 144 -5.99 18.80 -5.09
CA GLY A 144 -6.01 20.27 -5.08
C GLY A 144 -5.81 20.92 -3.71
N GLY A 145 -5.69 20.14 -2.63
CA GLY A 145 -5.53 20.67 -1.27
C GLY A 145 -6.14 19.75 -0.21
N MET A 146 -6.96 20.34 0.67
CA MET A 146 -7.63 19.63 1.76
C MET A 146 -9.14 19.83 1.69
N LEU A 147 -9.90 18.80 2.03
CA LEU A 147 -11.34 18.84 2.22
C LEU A 147 -11.65 18.40 3.66
N HIS A 148 -12.37 19.25 4.39
CA HIS A 148 -12.85 18.96 5.73
C HIS A 148 -14.35 18.73 5.64
N ILE A 149 -14.81 17.56 6.06
CA ILE A 149 -16.23 17.19 6.02
C ILE A 149 -16.71 17.02 7.46
N ASN A 150 -17.75 17.76 7.83
CA ASN A 150 -18.53 17.43 9.01
C ASN A 150 -19.61 16.43 8.56
N ALA A 151 -19.54 15.20 9.05
CA ALA A 151 -20.48 14.15 8.70
C ALA A 151 -21.44 13.87 9.85
N HIS A 152 -22.71 13.57 9.55
CA HIS A 152 -23.62 13.04 10.56
C HIS A 152 -23.34 11.58 10.89
N GLU A 153 -22.99 10.78 9.89
CA GLU A 153 -22.60 9.37 10.03
C GLU A 153 -21.41 9.03 9.12
N VAL A 154 -20.58 8.08 9.56
CA VAL A 154 -19.42 7.60 8.81
C VAL A 154 -19.39 6.07 8.80
N VAL A 155 -19.15 5.50 7.62
CA VAL A 155 -18.89 4.07 7.43
C VAL A 155 -17.45 3.90 6.94
N VAL A 156 -16.61 3.26 7.76
CA VAL A 156 -15.24 2.89 7.42
C VAL A 156 -15.26 1.53 6.71
N ALA A 157 -14.97 1.54 5.41
CA ALA A 157 -14.94 0.37 4.52
C ALA A 157 -13.57 0.26 3.81
N THR A 158 -12.49 0.55 4.54
CA THR A 158 -11.11 0.67 4.04
C THR A 158 -10.46 -0.65 3.62
N GLY A 159 -11.11 -1.79 3.88
CA GLY A 159 -10.66 -3.13 3.53
C GLY A 159 -9.52 -3.65 4.40
N ALA A 160 -8.67 -4.50 3.81
CA ALA A 160 -7.52 -5.11 4.46
C ALA A 160 -6.26 -5.02 3.57
N ALA A 161 -5.09 -4.98 4.18
CA ALA A 161 -3.79 -4.95 3.53
C ALA A 161 -3.18 -6.36 3.53
N GLU A 162 -2.69 -6.83 2.39
CA GLU A 162 -2.02 -8.13 2.30
C GLU A 162 -0.66 -8.11 3.01
N LEU A 163 -0.33 -9.21 3.69
CA LEU A 163 0.92 -9.34 4.42
C LEU A 163 2.12 -9.53 3.47
N HIS A 164 3.26 -8.98 3.88
CA HIS A 164 4.53 -9.13 3.18
C HIS A 164 5.45 -10.12 3.90
N PRO A 165 6.37 -10.77 3.18
CA PRO A 165 7.38 -11.61 3.79
C PRO A 165 8.36 -10.79 4.63
N VAL A 166 8.79 -11.34 5.76
CA VAL A 166 9.97 -10.91 6.50
C VAL A 166 10.98 -12.04 6.41
N CYS A 167 11.89 -11.95 5.44
CA CYS A 167 12.90 -12.97 5.19
C CYS A 167 14.13 -12.38 4.45
N PRO A 168 15.27 -13.09 4.44
CA PRO A 168 16.39 -12.75 3.58
C PRO A 168 15.96 -12.72 2.11
N GLY A 169 16.36 -11.65 1.40
CA GLY A 169 15.96 -11.41 0.00
C GLY A 169 14.59 -10.77 -0.18
N GLY A 170 13.85 -10.43 0.90
CA GLY A 170 12.56 -9.74 0.84
C GLY A 170 12.59 -8.32 0.25
N SER A 171 13.77 -7.80 -0.07
CA SER A 171 13.99 -6.51 -0.73
C SER A 171 14.29 -6.63 -2.23
N LEU A 172 14.34 -7.83 -2.80
CA LEU A 172 14.59 -8.03 -4.23
C LEU A 172 13.44 -7.49 -5.08
N ILE A 173 13.71 -7.23 -6.36
CA ILE A 173 12.69 -6.95 -7.37
C ILE A 173 12.06 -8.28 -7.84
N GLY A 174 10.76 -8.27 -8.14
CA GLY A 174 9.99 -9.44 -8.57
C GLY A 174 9.11 -10.03 -7.47
N LEU A 175 8.82 -9.25 -6.42
CA LEU A 175 8.05 -9.68 -5.26
C LEU A 175 6.69 -8.99 -5.27
N LEU A 176 5.60 -9.76 -5.22
CA LEU A 176 4.22 -9.27 -5.33
C LEU A 176 3.34 -9.86 -4.24
N THR A 177 2.34 -9.11 -3.78
CA THR A 177 1.21 -9.73 -3.07
C THR A 177 0.24 -10.41 -4.06
N ALA A 178 -0.62 -11.29 -3.57
CA ALA A 178 -1.56 -12.03 -4.43
C ALA A 178 -2.46 -11.09 -5.26
N ARG A 179 -3.03 -10.04 -4.66
CA ARG A 179 -3.86 -9.06 -5.38
C ARG A 179 -3.06 -8.24 -6.38
N ALA A 180 -1.84 -7.84 -6.03
CA ALA A 180 -0.96 -7.12 -6.96
C ALA A 180 -0.64 -7.97 -8.20
N ALA A 181 -0.40 -9.27 -8.02
CA ALA A 181 -0.20 -10.20 -9.13
C ALA A 181 -1.46 -10.36 -10.00
N GLN A 182 -2.65 -10.39 -9.39
CA GLN A 182 -3.92 -10.41 -10.12
C GLN A 182 -4.12 -9.14 -10.96
N ASP A 183 -3.87 -7.96 -10.36
CA ASP A 183 -4.00 -6.68 -11.05
C ASP A 183 -3.02 -6.58 -12.23
N LEU A 184 -1.77 -7.01 -12.04
CA LEU A 184 -0.75 -7.04 -13.09
C LEU A 184 -1.09 -8.02 -14.23
N HIS A 185 -1.54 -9.23 -13.86
CA HIS A 185 -1.93 -10.24 -14.83
C HIS A 185 -3.15 -9.78 -15.66
N ALA A 186 -4.17 -9.24 -14.99
CA ALA A 186 -5.36 -8.67 -15.65
C ALA A 186 -5.00 -7.51 -16.59
N ALA A 187 -3.97 -6.74 -16.25
CA ALA A 187 -3.43 -5.68 -17.09
C ALA A 187 -2.48 -6.18 -18.19
N GLY A 188 -2.28 -7.50 -18.34
CA GLY A 188 -1.45 -8.11 -19.38
C GLY A 188 0.06 -7.96 -19.15
N VAL A 189 0.50 -7.71 -17.93
CA VAL A 189 1.94 -7.71 -17.59
C VAL A 189 2.41 -9.16 -17.45
N ASP A 190 3.49 -9.50 -18.17
CA ASP A 190 4.11 -10.82 -18.07
C ASP A 190 4.86 -10.95 -16.74
N LEU A 191 4.49 -11.97 -15.97
CA LEU A 191 5.11 -12.29 -14.67
C LEU A 191 6.23 -13.33 -14.80
N GLY A 192 6.51 -13.84 -16.01
CA GLY A 192 7.52 -14.86 -16.26
C GLY A 192 7.23 -16.17 -15.52
N ALA A 193 8.28 -16.86 -15.10
CA ALA A 193 8.16 -18.04 -14.24
C ALA A 193 7.76 -17.61 -12.81
N ALA A 194 6.46 -17.52 -12.56
CA ALA A 194 5.92 -17.12 -11.26
C ALA A 194 5.71 -18.32 -10.32
N VAL A 195 6.06 -18.12 -9.05
CA VAL A 195 5.79 -19.06 -7.95
C VAL A 195 4.90 -18.41 -6.89
N ALA A 196 4.08 -19.20 -6.20
CA ALA A 196 3.22 -18.72 -5.12
C ALA A 196 3.60 -19.35 -3.79
N ILE A 197 3.68 -18.53 -2.74
CA ILE A 197 3.96 -18.94 -1.36
C ILE A 197 2.76 -18.54 -0.49
N GLY A 198 2.23 -19.50 0.27
CA GLY A 198 0.93 -19.37 0.93
C GLY A 198 -0.21 -19.65 -0.05
N SER A 199 -1.29 -18.87 0.03
CA SER A 199 -2.43 -19.02 -0.88
C SER A 199 -2.08 -18.54 -2.29
N ALA A 200 -2.31 -19.39 -3.30
CA ALA A 200 -2.13 -19.01 -4.68
C ALA A 200 -3.21 -18.00 -5.13
N PRO A 201 -2.84 -16.92 -5.86
CA PRO A 201 -3.81 -15.98 -6.41
C PRO A 201 -4.75 -16.66 -7.43
N SER A 202 -6.03 -16.30 -7.40
CA SER A 202 -7.00 -16.79 -8.38
C SER A 202 -6.71 -16.21 -9.77
N GLY A 203 -6.71 -17.06 -10.80
CA GLY A 203 -6.61 -16.66 -12.20
C GLY A 203 -5.21 -16.29 -12.69
N VAL A 204 -4.18 -16.31 -11.84
CA VAL A 204 -2.80 -15.98 -12.24
C VAL A 204 -1.99 -17.27 -12.43
N PRO A 205 -1.41 -17.51 -13.63
CA PRO A 205 -0.53 -18.65 -13.85
C PRO A 205 0.69 -18.60 -12.93
N CYS A 206 0.81 -19.55 -12.01
CA CYS A 206 1.94 -19.67 -11.10
C CYS A 206 2.07 -21.11 -10.58
N THR A 207 3.26 -21.46 -10.09
CA THR A 207 3.51 -22.75 -9.41
C THR A 207 3.43 -22.57 -7.90
N PRO A 208 2.45 -23.16 -7.19
CA PRO A 208 2.42 -23.13 -5.74
C PRO A 208 3.58 -23.92 -5.14
N LEU A 209 4.25 -23.34 -4.15
CA LEU A 209 5.34 -23.98 -3.42
C LEU A 209 4.90 -24.28 -1.99
N PRO A 210 4.71 -25.56 -1.62
CA PRO A 210 4.39 -25.93 -0.25
C PRO A 210 5.62 -25.79 0.65
N GLY A 211 5.36 -25.77 1.96
CA GLY A 211 6.38 -25.68 3.00
C GLY A 211 6.62 -24.25 3.46
N ARG A 212 7.72 -24.05 4.20
CA ARG A 212 8.10 -22.78 4.80
C ARG A 212 9.19 -22.10 3.98
N LEU A 213 8.99 -20.80 3.71
CA LEU A 213 9.99 -19.96 3.06
C LEU A 213 11.19 -19.74 4.00
N LEU A 214 12.39 -20.02 3.50
CA LEU A 214 13.65 -19.72 4.20
C LEU A 214 14.25 -18.41 3.71
N ARG A 215 14.41 -18.26 2.40
CA ARG A 215 15.03 -17.09 1.76
C ARG A 215 14.64 -16.97 0.29
N ILE A 216 14.89 -15.78 -0.25
CA ILE A 216 14.76 -15.47 -1.67
C ILE A 216 16.17 -15.18 -2.19
N GLU A 217 16.54 -15.80 -3.31
CA GLU A 217 17.86 -15.70 -3.91
C GLU A 217 17.85 -14.77 -5.12
N GLY A 218 18.93 -14.00 -5.27
CA GLY A 218 19.11 -13.01 -6.32
C GLY A 218 20.04 -11.88 -5.87
N GLU A 219 20.49 -11.07 -6.83
CA GLU A 219 21.31 -9.87 -6.54
C GLU A 219 20.44 -8.60 -6.52
N GLN A 220 19.81 -8.26 -7.65
CA GLN A 220 18.87 -7.13 -7.76
C GLN A 220 17.43 -7.59 -7.97
N ARG A 221 17.26 -8.68 -8.72
CA ARG A 221 15.99 -9.33 -9.01
C ARG A 221 16.04 -10.75 -8.45
N VAL A 222 14.88 -11.28 -8.11
CA VAL A 222 14.75 -12.69 -7.75
C VAL A 222 15.20 -13.58 -8.92
N THR A 223 15.92 -14.64 -8.59
CA THR A 223 16.28 -15.74 -9.50
C THR A 223 15.84 -17.09 -8.95
N GLY A 224 15.50 -17.16 -7.67
CA GLY A 224 14.98 -18.37 -7.05
C GLY A 224 14.48 -18.15 -5.64
N VAL A 225 13.77 -19.15 -5.12
CA VAL A 225 13.29 -19.20 -3.73
C VAL A 225 13.73 -20.50 -3.10
N VAL A 226 14.05 -20.44 -1.80
CA VAL A 226 14.44 -21.61 -1.03
C VAL A 226 13.39 -21.90 0.02
N MET A 227 12.83 -23.09 -0.07
CA MET A 227 11.76 -23.60 0.79
C MET A 227 12.28 -24.79 1.59
N THR A 228 11.66 -25.06 2.74
CA THR A 228 11.83 -26.31 3.48
C THR A 228 10.48 -26.96 3.73
N ASP A 229 10.43 -28.28 3.69
CA ASP A 229 9.22 -29.02 4.06
C ASP A 229 8.99 -28.93 5.59
N GLU A 230 7.74 -29.02 6.02
CA GLU A 230 7.42 -29.04 7.45
C GLU A 230 8.02 -30.28 8.12
N GLY A 231 8.81 -30.08 9.18
CA GLY A 231 9.47 -31.15 9.92
C GLY A 231 10.72 -31.73 9.25
N SER A 232 11.23 -31.10 8.20
CA SER A 232 12.49 -31.45 7.53
C SER A 232 13.52 -30.32 7.67
N ASP A 233 14.80 -30.69 7.73
CA ASP A 233 15.93 -29.76 7.61
C ASP A 233 16.39 -29.60 6.14
N GLY A 234 15.72 -30.27 5.19
CA GLY A 234 16.08 -30.27 3.78
C GLY A 234 15.63 -28.99 3.06
N GLU A 235 16.59 -28.29 2.44
CA GLU A 235 16.31 -27.14 1.59
C GLU A 235 16.01 -27.54 0.13
N ARG A 236 14.99 -26.92 -0.47
CA ARG A 236 14.67 -27.03 -1.90
C ARG A 236 14.68 -25.66 -2.54
N THR A 237 15.56 -25.47 -3.52
CA THR A 237 15.60 -24.27 -4.36
C THR A 237 14.71 -24.44 -5.59
N THR A 238 13.93 -23.42 -5.93
CA THR A 238 13.13 -23.35 -7.15
C THR A 238 13.42 -22.05 -7.89
N ALA A 239 13.85 -22.15 -9.15
CA ALA A 239 14.12 -20.99 -10.00
C ALA A 239 12.81 -20.28 -10.39
N CYS A 240 12.80 -18.95 -10.38
CA CYS A 240 11.63 -18.13 -10.72
C CYS A 240 12.02 -16.68 -11.04
N ASP A 241 11.16 -15.99 -11.79
CA ASP A 241 11.28 -14.56 -12.12
C ASP A 241 10.42 -13.68 -11.20
N THR A 242 9.36 -14.27 -10.62
CA THR A 242 8.38 -13.59 -9.77
C THR A 242 7.97 -14.48 -8.60
N VAL A 243 7.88 -13.90 -7.40
CA VAL A 243 7.34 -14.56 -6.20
C VAL A 243 6.07 -13.83 -5.76
N ILE A 244 4.99 -14.59 -5.61
CA ILE A 244 3.67 -14.09 -5.21
C ILE A 244 3.36 -14.57 -3.80
N PHE A 245 3.03 -13.62 -2.92
CA PHE A 245 2.77 -13.86 -1.50
C PHE A 245 1.27 -13.82 -1.20
N GLY A 246 0.72 -14.96 -0.78
CA GLY A 246 -0.62 -15.09 -0.21
C GLY A 246 -0.55 -15.42 1.27
N LEU A 247 0.00 -14.49 2.06
CA LEU A 247 0.32 -14.69 3.48
C LEU A 247 -0.83 -14.28 4.43
N GLY A 248 -2.02 -14.02 3.89
CA GLY A 248 -3.14 -13.42 4.63
C GLY A 248 -3.13 -11.89 4.57
N SER A 249 -4.00 -11.26 5.37
CA SER A 249 -4.21 -9.81 5.32
C SER A 249 -4.64 -9.23 6.65
N SER A 250 -4.12 -8.07 7.03
CA SER A 250 -4.53 -7.32 8.23
C SER A 250 -5.57 -6.24 7.91
N ALA A 251 -6.56 -6.05 8.78
CA ALA A 251 -7.57 -4.99 8.65
C ALA A 251 -6.94 -3.59 8.54
N ARG A 252 -7.51 -2.72 7.70
CA ARG A 252 -7.13 -1.29 7.58
C ARG A 252 -8.01 -0.42 8.48
N ASP A 253 -8.08 -0.77 9.75
CA ASP A 253 -8.93 -0.16 10.79
C ASP A 253 -8.32 1.10 11.45
N LEU A 254 -7.21 1.65 10.94
CA LEU A 254 -6.57 2.82 11.56
C LEU A 254 -7.52 4.01 11.72
N LEU A 255 -8.38 4.27 10.72
CA LEU A 255 -9.35 5.37 10.79
C LEU A 255 -10.43 5.14 11.85
N SER A 256 -10.86 3.88 12.07
CA SER A 256 -11.83 3.59 13.13
C SER A 256 -11.20 3.71 14.52
N ARG A 257 -9.89 3.45 14.64
CA ARG A 257 -9.15 3.65 15.90
C ARG A 257 -8.89 5.12 16.24
N MET A 258 -9.11 6.06 15.31
CA MET A 258 -8.92 7.49 15.54
C MET A 258 -10.11 8.16 16.23
N SER A 259 -11.29 7.52 16.25
CA SER A 259 -12.50 8.07 16.83
C SER A 259 -13.36 7.00 17.49
N GLU A 260 -13.75 7.23 18.73
CA GLU A 260 -14.70 6.39 19.48
C GLU A 260 -16.16 6.88 19.31
N ASP A 261 -16.41 7.80 18.37
CA ASP A 261 -17.73 8.38 18.15
C ASP A 261 -18.72 7.31 17.65
N PRO A 262 -19.90 7.15 18.29
CA PRO A 262 -20.87 6.13 17.91
C PRO A 262 -21.45 6.32 16.50
N ALA A 263 -21.30 7.50 15.90
CA ALA A 263 -21.66 7.75 14.50
C ALA A 263 -20.65 7.17 13.49
N VAL A 264 -19.53 6.60 13.95
CA VAL A 264 -18.53 5.91 13.13
C VAL A 264 -18.74 4.40 13.23
N THR A 265 -19.05 3.76 12.11
CA THR A 265 -19.18 2.30 12.01
C THR A 265 -18.11 1.74 11.08
N VAL A 266 -17.79 0.45 11.22
CA VAL A 266 -16.79 -0.25 10.39
C VAL A 266 -17.44 -1.46 9.76
N VAL A 267 -17.19 -1.71 8.48
CA VAL A 267 -17.79 -2.82 7.74
C VAL A 267 -16.76 -3.60 6.92
N GLY A 268 -17.11 -4.84 6.58
CA GLY A 268 -16.30 -5.70 5.74
C GLY A 268 -14.95 -6.05 6.37
N PRO A 269 -13.90 -6.29 5.56
CA PRO A 269 -12.59 -6.70 6.06
C PRO A 269 -11.91 -5.70 7.02
N ALA A 270 -12.35 -4.43 7.02
CA ALA A 270 -11.85 -3.44 7.98
C ALA A 270 -12.38 -3.70 9.41
N ALA A 271 -13.50 -4.40 9.56
CA ALA A 271 -14.12 -4.73 10.84
C ALA A 271 -13.67 -6.11 11.38
N GLU A 272 -12.93 -6.88 10.58
CA GLU A 272 -12.53 -8.23 10.95
C GLU A 272 -11.38 -8.20 11.96
N ALA A 273 -11.49 -9.05 12.99
CA ALA A 273 -10.37 -9.32 13.88
C ALA A 273 -9.31 -10.10 13.10
N PHE A 274 -8.10 -9.55 13.06
CA PHE A 274 -6.99 -10.20 12.38
C PHE A 274 -6.01 -10.82 13.40
N PRO A 275 -5.72 -12.13 13.32
CA PRO A 275 -4.67 -12.72 14.13
C PRO A 275 -3.31 -12.20 13.65
N LEU A 276 -2.52 -11.64 14.56
CA LEU A 276 -1.15 -11.25 14.23
C LEU A 276 -0.37 -12.50 13.76
N PRO A 277 0.42 -12.39 12.68
CA PRO A 277 1.28 -13.50 12.27
C PRO A 277 2.29 -13.81 13.38
N GLU A 278 2.86 -15.01 13.34
CA GLU A 278 3.96 -15.37 14.22
C GLU A 278 5.11 -14.35 14.07
N CYS A 279 5.79 -14.08 15.19
CA CYS A 279 6.93 -13.17 15.18
C CYS A 279 8.02 -13.73 14.25
N PRO A 280 8.54 -12.94 13.30
CA PRO A 280 9.59 -13.41 12.42
C PRO A 280 10.84 -13.76 13.23
N THR A 281 11.55 -14.81 12.82
CA THR A 281 12.76 -15.31 13.50
C THR A 281 14.06 -14.85 12.84
N THR A 282 13.99 -14.31 11.62
CA THR A 282 15.13 -13.72 10.89
C THR A 282 14.64 -12.77 9.80
N GLY A 283 15.56 -12.00 9.21
CA GLY A 283 15.30 -11.13 8.07
C GLY A 283 15.15 -9.65 8.44
N THR A 284 14.86 -8.83 7.44
CA THR A 284 14.72 -7.38 7.60
C THR A 284 13.28 -7.00 7.89
N VAL A 285 13.04 -6.34 9.03
CA VAL A 285 11.72 -5.86 9.46
C VAL A 285 11.44 -4.47 8.90
N CYS A 286 12.40 -3.56 9.00
CA CYS A 286 12.27 -2.21 8.43
C CYS A 286 13.51 -1.87 7.58
N PRO A 287 13.44 -2.03 6.25
CA PRO A 287 14.55 -1.73 5.36
C PRO A 287 15.00 -0.27 5.42
N CYS A 288 14.07 0.66 5.62
CA CYS A 288 14.34 2.11 5.67
C CYS A 288 15.24 2.46 6.88
N SER A 289 14.94 1.89 8.04
CA SER A 289 15.73 2.07 9.26
C SER A 289 16.85 1.03 9.42
N ARG A 290 16.98 0.11 8.44
CA ARG A 290 17.89 -1.05 8.47
C ARG A 290 17.74 -1.91 9.72
N VAL A 291 16.51 -2.09 10.19
CA VAL A 291 16.19 -2.92 11.36
C VAL A 291 15.95 -4.35 10.91
N SER A 292 16.73 -5.28 11.44
CA SER A 292 16.50 -6.72 11.30
C SER A 292 15.77 -7.31 12.52
N VAL A 293 15.43 -8.60 12.46
CA VAL A 293 14.86 -9.32 13.61
C VAL A 293 15.81 -9.31 14.81
N GLU A 294 17.11 -9.43 14.56
CA GLU A 294 18.15 -9.40 15.59
C GLU A 294 18.23 -8.05 16.32
N ASP A 295 17.78 -6.96 15.68
CA ASP A 295 17.75 -5.62 16.27
C ASP A 295 16.51 -5.36 17.14
N LEU A 296 15.46 -6.20 17.05
CA LEU A 296 14.14 -5.90 17.63
C LEU A 296 14.18 -5.69 19.14
N ALA A 297 14.91 -6.52 19.88
CA ALA A 297 15.04 -6.37 21.32
C ALA A 297 15.65 -5.01 21.69
N GLY A 298 16.71 -4.60 20.98
CA GLY A 298 17.35 -3.31 21.19
C GLY A 298 16.49 -2.12 20.75
N VAL A 299 15.63 -2.29 19.74
CA VAL A 299 14.63 -1.28 19.36
C VAL A 299 13.58 -1.11 20.45
N TRP A 300 13.04 -2.22 20.96
CA TRP A 300 12.06 -2.24 22.04
C TRP A 300 12.59 -1.61 23.34
N ASP A 301 13.82 -1.94 23.72
CA ASP A 301 14.47 -1.36 24.91
C ASP A 301 14.66 0.16 24.82
N ARG A 302 14.64 0.73 23.60
CA ARG A 302 14.67 2.18 23.37
C ARG A 302 13.28 2.84 23.40
N GLY A 303 12.23 2.07 23.69
CA GLY A 303 10.85 2.55 23.83
C GLY A 303 10.09 2.68 22.51
N PHE A 304 10.49 1.93 21.48
CA PHE A 304 9.76 1.80 20.22
C PHE A 304 8.86 0.57 20.21
#